data_AF-A0A6P0K2A9-F1
#
_entry.id   AF-A0A6P0K2A9-F1
#
_cell.length_a   1.000
_cell.length_b   1.000
_cell.length_c   1.000
_cell.angle_alpha   90.00
_cell.angle_beta   90.00
_cell.angle_gamma   90.00
#
_symmetry.space_group_name_H-M   'P 1'
#
loop_
_entity.id
_entity.type
_entity.pdbx_description
1 polymer ?
#
loop_
_entity_poly.entity_id
_entity_poly.type
_entity_poly.pdbx_seq_one_letter_code
_entity_poly.pdbx_strand_id
1 'polypeptide(L)'
;MDQGPAVPAATSQQRLSFLEKIQLKGELSDLYDARDLAIIVYRTMRDLIPTDECDRVAEELDTAVQTTDEKALQYDIAQLWKDTNPLVAWLSRLRSPLHFDDDTFIFRINQEGGVPKGTTGERVIQAVFSATKEELSQERIKAIADCLPGKVKEMWQTA
;
A
#
# COMPACT_ATOMS: atom_id res chain seq x y z
N MET A 1 27.96 -31.92 -17.32
CA MET A 1 27.05 -30.79 -17.58
C MET A 1 26.43 -30.46 -16.24
N ASP A 2 27.00 -29.45 -15.57
CA ASP A 2 26.68 -29.10 -14.20
C ASP A 2 25.42 -28.21 -14.20
N GLN A 3 24.27 -28.81 -13.89
CA GLN A 3 23.03 -28.08 -13.67
C GLN A 3 23.11 -27.49 -12.26
N GLY A 4 23.54 -26.23 -12.15
CA GLY A 4 23.51 -25.49 -10.90
C GLY A 4 22.09 -25.48 -10.31
N PRO A 5 21.95 -25.45 -8.98
CA PRO A 5 20.66 -25.64 -8.34
C PRO A 5 19.70 -24.50 -8.73
N ALA A 6 18.60 -24.85 -9.39
CA ALA A 6 17.49 -23.96 -9.64
C ALA A 6 16.91 -23.53 -8.28
N VAL A 7 17.22 -22.30 -7.85
CA VAL A 7 16.59 -21.71 -6.68
C VAL A 7 15.09 -21.59 -7.01
N PRO A 8 14.19 -22.18 -6.21
CA PRO A 8 12.77 -22.09 -6.49
C PRO A 8 12.32 -20.62 -6.44
N ALA A 9 11.59 -20.17 -7.46
CA ALA A 9 11.10 -18.79 -7.58
C ALA A 9 10.30 -18.32 -6.34
N ALA A 10 9.71 -19.26 -5.59
CA ALA A 10 9.03 -18.99 -4.32
C ALA A 10 9.94 -18.33 -3.27
N THR A 11 11.20 -18.77 -3.15
CA THR A 11 12.14 -18.24 -2.16
C THR A 11 12.60 -16.82 -2.48
N SER A 12 12.49 -16.39 -3.74
CA SER A 12 12.92 -15.06 -4.19
C SER A 12 11.88 -13.98 -3.87
N GLN A 13 10.59 -14.30 -3.93
CA GLN A 13 9.52 -13.35 -3.58
C GLN A 13 9.50 -13.00 -2.08
N GLN A 14 9.88 -13.95 -1.22
CA GLN A 14 10.02 -13.72 0.22
C GLN A 14 11.18 -12.80 0.62
N ARG A 15 12.09 -12.46 -0.31
CA ARG A 15 13.21 -11.54 -0.05
C ARG A 15 12.98 -10.12 -0.58
N LEU A 16 11.86 -9.88 -1.26
CA LEU A 16 11.56 -8.56 -1.78
C LEU A 16 11.10 -7.64 -0.63
N SER A 17 11.70 -6.46 -0.55
CA SER A 17 11.21 -5.38 0.28
C SER A 17 9.80 -4.94 -0.15
N PHE A 18 9.11 -4.20 0.71
CA PHE A 18 7.76 -3.70 0.43
C PHE A 18 7.65 -2.96 -0.92
N LEU A 19 8.59 -2.06 -1.22
CA LEU A 19 8.58 -1.31 -2.47
C LEU A 19 8.95 -2.17 -3.68
N GLU A 20 9.82 -3.17 -3.54
CA GLU A 20 10.12 -4.12 -4.61
C GLU A 20 8.91 -5.01 -4.94
N LYS A 21 8.13 -5.41 -3.94
CA LYS A 21 6.86 -6.13 -4.16
C LYS A 21 5.89 -5.28 -4.98
N ILE A 22 5.75 -3.99 -4.65
CA ILE A 22 4.89 -3.06 -5.39
C ILE A 22 5.44 -2.83 -6.80
N GLN A 23 6.73 -2.59 -6.95
CA GLN A 23 7.35 -2.38 -8.26
C GLN A 23 7.10 -3.58 -9.18
N LEU A 24 7.32 -4.79 -8.67
CA LEU A 24 7.15 -6.02 -9.43
C LEU A 24 5.68 -6.28 -9.80
N LYS A 25 4.77 -6.25 -8.81
CA LYS A 25 3.33 -6.53 -9.03
C LYS A 25 2.65 -5.41 -9.83
N GLY A 26 3.13 -4.18 -9.69
CA GLY A 26 2.61 -2.98 -10.34
C GLY A 26 3.16 -2.74 -11.74
N GLU A 27 4.17 -3.52 -12.18
CA GLU A 27 4.89 -3.33 -13.45
C GLU A 27 5.49 -1.91 -13.56
N LEU A 28 6.10 -1.44 -12.47
CA LEU A 28 6.67 -0.10 -12.37
C LEU A 28 8.15 -0.07 -12.78
N SER A 29 8.56 1.07 -13.34
CA SER A 29 9.89 1.28 -13.90
C SER A 29 10.97 1.21 -12.83
N ASP A 30 10.71 1.77 -11.64
CA ASP A 30 11.64 1.84 -10.52
C ASP A 30 10.95 1.93 -9.15
N LEU A 31 11.76 1.93 -8.08
CA LEU A 31 11.30 2.00 -6.69
C LEU A 31 10.78 3.40 -6.30
N TYR A 32 11.13 4.46 -7.02
CA TYR A 32 10.62 5.81 -6.76
C TYR A 32 9.17 5.92 -7.22
N ASP A 33 8.86 5.39 -8.41
CA ASP A 33 7.48 5.25 -8.90
C ASP A 33 6.65 4.43 -7.91
N ALA A 34 7.18 3.31 -7.42
CA ALA A 34 6.51 2.46 -6.44
C ALA A 34 6.20 3.20 -5.12
N ARG A 35 7.17 3.97 -4.61
CA ARG A 35 7.01 4.77 -3.39
C ARG A 35 5.96 5.86 -3.57
N ASP A 36 6.06 6.65 -4.64
CA ASP A 36 5.23 7.83 -4.84
C ASP A 36 3.77 7.41 -5.10
N LEU A 37 3.55 6.32 -5.86
CA LEU A 37 2.23 5.73 -6.05
C LEU A 37 1.66 5.12 -4.77
N ALA A 38 2.47 4.44 -3.96
CA ALA A 38 2.03 3.91 -2.66
C ALA A 38 1.54 5.02 -1.73
N ILE A 39 2.26 6.17 -1.69
CA ILE A 39 1.85 7.34 -0.91
C ILE A 39 0.48 7.86 -1.36
N ILE A 40 0.23 7.91 -2.67
CA ILE A 40 -1.06 8.38 -3.17
C ILE A 40 -2.17 7.38 -2.89
N VAL A 41 -1.95 6.08 -3.11
CA VAL A 41 -2.93 5.04 -2.73
C VAL A 41 -3.27 5.12 -1.25
N TYR A 42 -2.26 5.21 -0.37
CA TYR A 42 -2.49 5.35 1.06
C TYR A 42 -3.20 6.65 1.44
N ARG A 43 -2.88 7.78 0.80
CA ARG A 43 -3.63 9.02 1.00
C ARG A 43 -5.10 8.84 0.63
N THR A 44 -5.38 8.25 -0.53
CA THR A 44 -6.76 8.01 -0.98
C THR A 44 -7.50 7.02 -0.08
N MET A 45 -6.82 6.01 0.47
CA MET A 45 -7.39 5.12 1.49
C MET A 45 -7.71 5.86 2.79
N ARG A 46 -6.77 6.64 3.33
CA ARG A 46 -6.96 7.40 4.58
C ARG A 46 -8.10 8.41 4.49
N ASP A 47 -8.36 8.94 3.29
CA ASP A 47 -9.52 9.81 3.07
C ASP A 47 -10.87 9.07 3.30
N LEU A 48 -10.92 7.74 3.18
CA LEU A 48 -12.14 6.92 3.36
C LEU A 48 -12.23 6.26 4.75
N ILE A 49 -11.11 6.17 5.47
CA ILE A 49 -11.01 5.38 6.70
C ILE A 49 -11.11 6.32 7.93
N PRO A 50 -11.83 5.95 8.99
CA PRO A 50 -11.84 6.69 10.26
C PRO A 50 -10.43 6.94 10.81
N THR A 51 -10.21 8.06 11.49
CA THR A 51 -8.88 8.43 11.98
C THR A 51 -8.33 7.42 12.98
N ASP A 52 -9.16 6.94 13.92
CA ASP A 52 -8.75 5.93 14.91
C ASP A 52 -8.35 4.61 14.25
N GLU A 53 -9.03 4.26 13.16
CA GLU A 53 -8.72 3.09 12.35
C GLU A 53 -7.42 3.29 11.55
N CYS A 54 -7.18 4.48 11.01
CA CYS A 54 -5.89 4.83 10.38
C CYS A 54 -4.72 4.75 11.37
N ASP A 55 -4.92 5.16 12.63
CA ASP A 55 -3.91 5.11 13.69
C ASP A 55 -3.56 3.65 14.02
N ARG A 56 -4.56 2.77 14.17
CA ARG A 56 -4.33 1.33 14.38
C ARG A 56 -3.57 0.67 13.23
N VAL A 57 -3.90 1.00 11.99
CA VAL A 57 -3.15 0.52 10.81
C VAL A 57 -1.70 1.00 10.87
N ALA A 58 -1.48 2.27 11.23
CA ALA A 58 -0.14 2.83 11.35
C ALA A 58 0.71 2.11 12.42
N GLU A 59 0.11 1.70 13.53
CA GLU A 59 0.78 0.96 14.62
C GLU A 59 1.24 -0.45 14.19
N GLU A 60 0.41 -1.18 13.44
CA GLU A 60 0.80 -2.51 12.93
C GLU A 60 1.92 -2.42 11.89
N LEU A 61 1.82 -1.45 10.96
CA LEU A 61 2.85 -1.22 9.95
C LEU A 61 4.20 -0.81 10.57
N ASP A 62 4.19 -0.10 11.70
CA ASP A 62 5.40 0.29 12.45
C ASP A 62 6.04 -0.92 13.14
N THR A 63 5.20 -1.82 13.68
CA THR A 63 5.65 -3.04 14.36
C THR A 63 6.29 -4.04 13.40
N ALA A 64 5.73 -4.20 12.19
CA ALA A 64 6.26 -5.09 11.16
C ALA A 64 7.74 -4.79 10.82
N VAL A 65 8.09 -3.50 10.73
CA VAL A 65 9.44 -3.01 10.44
C VAL A 65 10.46 -3.40 11.53
N GLN A 66 10.04 -3.44 12.81
CA GLN A 66 10.95 -3.74 13.92
C GLN A 66 11.37 -5.21 14.00
N THR A 67 10.68 -6.11 13.31
CA THR A 67 10.90 -7.56 13.37
C THR A 67 11.82 -8.13 12.28
N THR A 68 12.26 -7.29 11.33
CA THR A 68 13.11 -7.72 10.21
C THR A 68 14.53 -7.15 10.31
N ASP A 69 15.56 -8.00 10.14
CA ASP A 69 16.98 -7.61 10.27
C ASP A 69 17.52 -6.72 9.12
N GLU A 70 16.80 -6.60 8.01
CA GLU A 70 17.22 -5.86 6.81
C GLU A 70 16.86 -4.36 6.86
N LYS A 71 17.43 -3.64 7.83
CA LYS A 71 17.18 -2.21 8.13
C LYS A 71 17.51 -1.21 7.01
N ALA A 72 18.17 -1.62 5.93
CA ALA A 72 18.69 -0.70 4.92
C ALA A 72 17.76 -0.47 3.71
N LEU A 73 16.75 -1.32 3.52
CA LEU A 73 15.83 -1.26 2.36
C LEU A 73 14.36 -1.16 2.74
N GLN A 74 14.02 -1.34 4.02
CA GLN A 74 12.69 -1.02 4.52
C GLN A 74 12.55 0.50 4.65
N TYR A 75 12.10 1.14 3.56
CA TYR A 75 11.35 2.38 3.73
C TYR A 75 10.27 2.07 4.76
N ASP A 76 10.24 2.84 5.84
CA ASP A 76 9.31 2.65 6.93
C ASP A 76 7.89 2.69 6.35
N ILE A 77 7.23 1.52 6.28
CA ILE A 77 5.91 1.40 5.66
C ILE A 77 4.92 2.29 6.42
N ALA A 78 5.13 2.45 7.73
CA ALA A 78 4.38 3.38 8.54
C ALA A 78 4.65 4.83 8.13
N GLN A 79 5.83 5.21 7.61
CA GLN A 79 6.05 6.54 7.02
C GLN A 79 5.37 6.73 5.66
N LEU A 80 5.24 5.68 4.86
CA LEU A 80 4.43 5.77 3.63
C LEU A 80 2.95 5.97 3.99
N TRP A 81 2.50 5.31 5.04
CA TRP A 81 1.13 5.40 5.56
C TRP A 81 0.87 6.67 6.38
N LYS A 82 1.83 7.22 7.11
CA LYS A 82 1.64 8.44 7.90
C LYS A 82 1.79 9.64 6.95
N ASP A 83 0.74 10.45 6.85
CA ASP A 83 0.79 11.68 6.06
C ASP A 83 1.93 12.58 6.57
N THR A 84 2.85 12.99 5.70
CA THR A 84 4.07 13.72 6.10
C THR A 84 3.80 15.18 6.48
N ASN A 85 2.54 15.64 6.46
CA ASN A 85 2.18 16.98 6.90
C ASN A 85 1.70 17.01 8.37
N PRO A 86 2.53 17.46 9.33
CA PRO A 86 2.21 17.45 10.76
C PRO A 86 1.02 18.34 11.13
N LEU A 87 0.70 19.35 10.32
CA LEU A 87 -0.47 20.21 10.54
C LEU A 87 -1.77 19.51 10.11
N VAL A 88 -1.70 18.68 9.06
CA VAL A 88 -2.84 17.87 8.60
C VAL A 88 -3.07 16.68 9.53
N ALA A 89 -2.01 16.06 10.07
CA ALA A 89 -2.12 14.99 11.07
C ALA A 89 -2.77 15.45 12.39
N TRP A 90 -2.67 16.73 12.72
CA TRP A 90 -3.36 17.31 13.88
C TRP A 90 -4.82 17.68 13.57
N LEU A 91 -5.09 18.23 12.38
CA LEU A 91 -6.45 18.58 11.93
C LEU A 91 -7.30 17.37 11.52
N SER A 92 -6.68 16.25 11.11
CA SER A 92 -7.37 15.03 10.70
C SER A 92 -8.19 14.41 11.82
N ARG A 93 -7.84 14.65 13.10
CA ARG A 93 -8.63 14.18 14.26
C ARG A 93 -10.06 14.74 14.32
N LEU A 94 -10.32 15.84 13.61
CA LEU A 94 -11.66 16.43 13.46
C LEU A 94 -12.28 16.18 12.08
N ARG A 95 -11.56 15.50 11.17
CA ARG A 95 -12.01 15.29 9.80
C ARG A 95 -12.82 13.99 9.74
N SER A 96 -14.11 14.12 9.45
CA SER A 96 -14.92 12.95 9.09
C SER A 96 -14.36 12.29 7.82
N PRO A 97 -14.44 10.96 7.72
CA PRO A 97 -14.14 10.26 6.48
C PRO A 97 -14.89 10.90 5.30
N LEU A 98 -14.21 11.02 4.17
CA LEU A 98 -14.85 11.37 2.91
C LEU A 98 -15.66 10.16 2.43
N HIS A 99 -16.76 10.44 1.74
CA HIS A 99 -17.54 9.43 1.06
C HIS A 99 -17.48 9.70 -0.44
N PHE A 100 -16.71 8.89 -1.15
CA PHE A 100 -16.64 8.91 -2.61
C PHE A 100 -16.60 7.48 -3.18
N ASP A 101 -16.96 7.36 -4.45
CA ASP A 101 -17.13 6.08 -5.15
C ASP A 101 -15.81 5.53 -5.72
N ASP A 102 -15.92 4.31 -6.28
CA ASP A 102 -14.81 3.58 -6.89
C ASP A 102 -14.13 4.37 -8.01
N ASP A 103 -14.93 5.04 -8.84
CA ASP A 103 -14.45 5.82 -9.97
C ASP A 103 -13.62 7.00 -9.50
N THR A 104 -14.08 7.70 -8.45
CA THR A 104 -13.31 8.80 -7.83
C THR A 104 -12.00 8.29 -7.22
N PHE A 105 -12.01 7.13 -6.57
CA PHE A 105 -10.80 6.52 -6.02
C PHE A 105 -9.77 6.26 -7.13
N ILE A 106 -10.17 5.52 -8.17
CA ILE A 106 -9.28 5.12 -9.27
C ILE A 106 -8.84 6.36 -10.07
N PHE A 107 -9.74 7.32 -10.28
CA PHE A 107 -9.44 8.58 -10.95
C PHE A 107 -8.33 9.35 -10.23
N ARG A 108 -8.39 9.47 -8.89
CA ARG A 108 -7.34 10.14 -8.11
C ARG A 108 -5.99 9.46 -8.29
N ILE A 109 -5.92 8.13 -8.25
CA ILE A 109 -4.66 7.42 -8.47
C ILE A 109 -4.10 7.68 -9.87
N ASN A 110 -4.95 7.61 -10.90
CA ASN A 110 -4.54 7.86 -12.29
C ASN A 110 -4.09 9.30 -12.51
N GLN A 111 -4.78 10.28 -11.91
CA GLN A 111 -4.57 11.69 -12.20
C GLN A 111 -3.49 12.32 -11.31
N GLU A 112 -3.45 11.96 -10.03
CA GLU A 112 -2.51 12.50 -9.04
C GLU A 112 -1.21 11.70 -8.99
N GLY A 113 -1.26 10.40 -9.29
CA GLY A 113 -0.11 9.48 -9.25
C GLY A 113 0.79 9.49 -10.47
N GLY A 114 0.38 10.14 -11.55
CA GLY A 114 1.19 10.17 -12.77
C GLY A 114 1.54 8.77 -13.27
N VAL A 115 0.57 7.85 -13.22
CA VAL A 115 0.75 6.42 -13.53
C VAL A 115 1.53 6.23 -14.84
N PRO A 116 2.69 5.54 -14.81
CA PRO A 116 3.54 5.40 -16.00
C PRO A 116 2.84 4.70 -17.17
N LYS A 117 3.29 5.01 -18.39
CA LYS A 117 2.84 4.31 -19.60
C LYS A 117 3.27 2.84 -19.52
N GLY A 118 2.31 1.93 -19.50
CA GLY A 118 2.58 0.48 -19.43
C GLY A 118 1.86 -0.22 -18.27
N THR A 119 1.38 0.54 -17.28
CA THR A 119 0.55 0.01 -16.19
C THR A 119 -0.79 0.75 -16.11
N THR A 120 -1.63 0.38 -15.13
CA THR A 120 -2.94 1.00 -14.88
C THR A 120 -3.07 1.34 -13.40
N GLY A 121 -3.86 2.35 -13.06
CA GLY A 121 -4.15 2.67 -11.65
C GLY A 121 -4.69 1.46 -10.88
N GLU A 122 -5.53 0.63 -11.50
CA GLU A 122 -6.08 -0.59 -10.88
C GLU A 122 -4.98 -1.61 -10.54
N ARG A 123 -4.04 -1.85 -11.46
CA ARG A 123 -2.89 -2.75 -11.22
C ARG A 123 -2.00 -2.22 -10.10
N VAL A 124 -1.75 -0.91 -10.07
CA VAL A 124 -0.99 -0.26 -9.01
C VAL A 124 -1.71 -0.40 -7.66
N ILE A 125 -3.02 -0.15 -7.61
CA ILE A 125 -3.84 -0.30 -6.41
C ILE A 125 -3.75 -1.75 -5.89
N GLN A 126 -3.93 -2.74 -6.75
CA GLN A 126 -3.81 -4.15 -6.38
C GLN A 126 -2.40 -4.50 -5.89
N ALA A 127 -1.36 -4.00 -6.53
CA ALA A 127 0.03 -4.22 -6.10
C ALA A 127 0.28 -3.68 -4.68
N VAL A 128 -0.18 -2.44 -4.40
CA VAL A 128 -0.09 -1.83 -3.08
C VAL A 128 -0.90 -2.64 -2.07
N PHE A 129 -2.17 -2.94 -2.36
CA PHE A 129 -3.04 -3.72 -1.48
C PHE A 129 -2.45 -5.08 -1.12
N SER A 130 -1.92 -5.78 -2.13
CA SER A 130 -1.28 -7.08 -1.94
C SER A 130 -0.09 -6.98 -0.99
N ALA A 131 0.79 -6.00 -1.21
CA ALA A 131 1.95 -5.78 -0.34
C ALA A 131 1.54 -5.35 1.07
N THR A 132 0.55 -4.47 1.23
CA THR A 132 0.08 -3.99 2.54
C THR A 132 -0.53 -5.12 3.37
N LYS A 133 -1.33 -5.99 2.76
CA LYS A 133 -1.99 -7.09 3.48
C LYS A 133 -1.02 -8.12 4.05
N GLU A 134 0.17 -8.26 3.47
CA GLU A 134 1.22 -9.13 4.01
C GLU A 134 1.76 -8.62 5.37
N GLU A 135 1.58 -7.33 5.66
CA GLU A 135 2.12 -6.63 6.84
C GLU A 135 1.04 -6.35 7.90
N LEU A 136 -0.21 -6.75 7.66
CA LEU A 136 -1.36 -6.47 8.53
C LEU A 136 -1.99 -7.74 9.10
N SER A 137 -2.54 -7.63 10.30
CA SER A 137 -3.36 -8.67 10.89
C SER A 137 -4.68 -8.85 10.12
N GLN A 138 -5.26 -10.05 10.21
CA GLN A 138 -6.57 -10.34 9.59
C GLN A 138 -7.68 -9.40 10.10
N GLU A 139 -7.55 -8.92 11.33
CA GLU A 139 -8.47 -7.95 11.92
C GLU A 139 -8.41 -6.61 11.19
N ARG A 140 -7.21 -6.06 10.95
CA ARG A 140 -7.03 -4.80 10.20
C ARG A 140 -7.41 -4.94 8.74
N ILE A 141 -7.08 -6.08 8.12
CA ILE A 141 -7.47 -6.36 6.74
C ILE A 141 -8.99 -6.28 6.57
N LYS A 142 -9.75 -6.83 7.52
CA LYS A 142 -11.21 -6.76 7.51
C LYS A 142 -11.73 -5.35 7.77
N ALA A 143 -11.17 -4.64 8.75
CA ALA A 143 -11.60 -3.29 9.11
C ALA A 143 -11.41 -2.30 7.95
N ILE A 144 -10.28 -2.37 7.24
CA ILE A 144 -10.04 -1.59 6.02
C ILE A 144 -11.08 -1.94 4.94
N ALA A 145 -11.34 -3.23 4.71
CA ALA A 145 -12.29 -3.67 3.70
C ALA A 145 -13.71 -3.11 3.95
N ASP A 146 -14.10 -2.89 5.20
CA ASP A 146 -15.41 -2.34 5.56
C ASP A 146 -15.54 -0.83 5.31
N CYS A 147 -14.42 -0.14 5.06
CA CYS A 147 -14.40 1.28 4.72
C CYS A 147 -14.32 1.54 3.21
N LEU A 148 -13.91 0.56 2.40
CA LEU A 148 -13.68 0.74 0.96
C LEU A 148 -14.98 0.60 0.14
N PRO A 149 -15.17 1.41 -0.92
CA PRO A 149 -16.32 1.33 -1.80
C PRO A 149 -16.25 0.13 -2.76
N GLY A 150 -17.40 -0.28 -3.27
CA GLY A 150 -17.66 -1.33 -4.28
C GLY A 150 -16.45 -2.06 -4.85
N LYS A 151 -16.03 -1.68 -6.05
CA LYS A 151 -14.93 -2.29 -6.81
C LYS A 151 -13.59 -2.17 -6.07
N VAL A 152 -13.35 -1.09 -5.32
CA VAL A 152 -12.10 -0.93 -4.56
C VAL A 152 -12.00 -1.96 -3.43
N LYS A 153 -13.13 -2.25 -2.77
CA LYS A 153 -13.24 -3.32 -1.77
C LYS A 153 -13.00 -4.69 -2.42
N GLU A 154 -13.56 -4.94 -3.60
CA GLU A 154 -13.30 -6.18 -4.34
C GLU A 154 -11.80 -6.34 -4.65
N MET A 155 -11.16 -5.28 -5.16
CA MET A 155 -9.70 -5.28 -5.39
C MET A 155 -8.93 -5.57 -4.10
N TRP A 156 -9.31 -4.96 -2.97
CA TRP A 156 -8.70 -5.22 -1.66
C TRP A 156 -8.82 -6.68 -1.25
N GLN A 157 -9.99 -7.29 -1.45
CA GLN A 157 -10.25 -8.67 -1.08
C GLN A 157 -9.46 -9.66 -1.96
N THR A 158 -9.33 -9.38 -3.26
CA THR A 158 -8.71 -10.30 -4.23
C THR A 158 -7.21 -10.10 -4.46
N ALA A 159 -6.63 -8.99 -3.97
CA ALA A 159 -5.21 -8.66 -4.16
C ALA A 159 -4.24 -9.64 -3.46
#